data_AF-A0A937VXE3-F1
#
_entry.id   AF-A0A937VXE3-F1
#
_cell.length_a   1.000
_cell.length_b   1.000
_cell.length_c   1.000
_cell.angle_alpha   90.00
_cell.angle_beta   90.00
_cell.angle_gamma   90.00
#
_symmetry.space_group_name_H-M   'P 1'
#
loop_
_entity.id
_entity.type
_entity.pdbx_description
1 polymer ?
#
loop_
_entity_poly.entity_id
_entity_poly.type
_entity_poly.pdbx_seq_one_letter_code
_entity_poly.pdbx_strand_id
1 'polypeptide(L)'
;MHTLLFLCTGNYYRSRFAELLFNALATAHAVPWQAFSRGLALVHDGRNPGPMSPIAIEALNAIGITSVAMERFPLQVAEQDFQRADRIIALHEDEHKPYLQAHYPAWLQQVDYWHVRDGVPTPAYNPLHEISGAVRALMAHLRT
;
A
#
# COMPACT_ATOMS: atom_id res chain seq x y z
N MET A 1 -12.67 1.51 15.28
CA MET A 1 -11.72 0.84 14.37
C MET A 1 -11.24 1.89 13.42
N HIS A 2 -9.95 2.21 13.42
CA HIS A 2 -9.38 3.20 12.51
C HIS A 2 -9.02 2.56 11.18
N THR A 3 -8.92 3.37 10.13
CA THR A 3 -8.62 2.90 8.78
C THR A 3 -7.41 3.62 8.19
N LEU A 4 -6.61 2.85 7.46
CA LEU A 4 -5.37 3.31 6.84
C LEU A 4 -5.43 3.07 5.33
N LEU A 5 -5.21 4.11 4.53
CA LEU A 5 -5.13 4.02 3.08
C LEU A 5 -3.68 4.00 2.61
N PHE A 6 -3.26 2.91 1.96
CA PHE A 6 -2.00 2.87 1.20
C PHE A 6 -2.21 3.18 -0.28
N LEU A 7 -1.40 4.10 -0.81
CA LEU A 7 -1.44 4.55 -2.20
C LEU A 7 -0.15 4.17 -2.94
N CYS A 8 -0.31 3.57 -4.11
CA CYS A 8 0.75 3.55 -5.12
C CYS A 8 0.17 3.90 -6.50
N THR A 9 0.96 3.86 -7.56
CA THR A 9 0.48 4.18 -8.91
C THR A 9 -0.63 3.24 -9.38
N GLY A 10 -0.36 1.93 -9.48
CA GLY A 10 -1.27 0.98 -10.14
C GLY A 10 -2.04 0.00 -9.25
N ASN A 11 -1.95 0.11 -7.91
CA ASN A 11 -2.56 -0.84 -6.95
C ASN A 11 -2.37 -2.34 -7.23
N TYR A 12 -1.26 -2.71 -7.87
CA TYR A 12 -0.96 -4.09 -8.23
C TYR A 12 0.15 -4.70 -7.36
N TYR A 13 1.07 -3.87 -6.88
CA TYR A 13 2.31 -4.32 -6.24
C TYR A 13 2.50 -3.72 -4.84
N ARG A 14 3.14 -2.54 -4.74
CA ARG A 14 3.60 -1.94 -3.48
C ARG A 14 2.49 -1.68 -2.46
N SER A 15 1.42 -0.98 -2.83
CA SER A 15 0.35 -0.66 -1.88
C SER A 15 -0.47 -1.89 -1.47
N ARG A 16 -0.59 -2.91 -2.33
CA ARG A 16 -1.22 -4.20 -2.02
C ARG A 16 -0.41 -5.01 -1.03
N PHE A 17 0.91 -5.07 -1.23
CA PHE A 17 1.81 -5.70 -0.29
C PHE A 17 1.74 -5.03 1.09
N ALA A 18 1.80 -3.69 1.13
CA ALA A 18 1.67 -2.92 2.36
C ALA A 18 0.35 -3.18 3.10
N GLU A 19 -0.79 -3.17 2.38
CA GLU A 19 -2.11 -3.47 2.93
C GLU A 19 -2.17 -4.84 3.62
N LEU A 20 -1.77 -5.90 2.91
CA LEU A 20 -1.89 -7.26 3.41
C LEU A 20 -0.93 -7.54 4.56
N LEU A 21 0.31 -7.03 4.47
CA LEU A 21 1.28 -7.12 5.56
C LEU A 21 0.77 -6.39 6.81
N PHE A 22 0.29 -5.15 6.65
CA PHE A 22 -0.22 -4.36 7.76
C PHE A 22 -1.40 -5.07 8.43
N ASN A 23 -2.38 -5.54 7.65
CA ASN A 23 -3.57 -6.20 8.21
C ASN A 23 -3.24 -7.50 8.94
N ALA A 24 -2.29 -8.29 8.43
CA ALA A 24 -1.84 -9.49 9.12
C ALA A 24 -1.18 -9.16 10.46
N LEU A 25 -0.31 -8.14 10.49
CA LEU A 25 0.36 -7.70 11.72
C LEU A 25 -0.60 -7.04 12.71
N ALA A 26 -1.51 -6.20 12.25
CA ALA A 26 -2.53 -5.56 13.08
C ALA A 26 -3.42 -6.61 13.76
N THR A 27 -3.83 -7.64 13.01
CA THR A 27 -4.59 -8.78 13.57
C THR A 27 -3.76 -9.54 14.60
N ALA A 28 -2.51 -9.91 14.27
CA ALA A 28 -1.63 -10.67 15.16
C ALA A 28 -1.31 -9.92 16.47
N HIS A 29 -1.34 -8.59 16.45
CA HIS A 29 -1.02 -7.75 17.60
C HIS A 29 -2.25 -7.06 18.22
N ALA A 30 -3.47 -7.44 17.81
CA ALA A 30 -4.73 -6.86 18.28
C ALA A 30 -4.77 -5.32 18.22
N VAL A 31 -4.19 -4.73 17.17
CA VAL A 31 -4.19 -3.29 16.94
C VAL A 31 -5.50 -2.90 16.25
N PRO A 32 -6.26 -1.89 16.75
CA PRO A 32 -7.59 -1.55 16.26
C PRO A 32 -7.56 -0.70 14.98
N TRP A 33 -6.75 -1.13 14.01
CA TRP A 33 -6.55 -0.51 12.70
C TRP A 33 -6.76 -1.51 11.58
N GLN A 34 -7.37 -1.06 10.49
CA GLN A 34 -7.53 -1.84 9.27
C GLN A 34 -7.04 -1.04 8.06
N ALA A 35 -6.10 -1.60 7.32
CA ALA A 35 -5.62 -1.03 6.08
C ALA A 35 -6.45 -1.47 4.87
N PHE A 36 -6.52 -0.59 3.88
CA PHE A 36 -6.90 -0.88 2.50
C PHE A 36 -5.97 -0.13 1.56
N SER A 37 -5.97 -0.50 0.27
CA SER A 37 -5.11 0.18 -0.71
C SER A 37 -5.81 0.51 -2.02
N ARG A 38 -5.28 1.55 -2.68
CA ARG A 38 -5.75 2.06 -3.97
C ARG A 38 -4.59 2.50 -4.87
N GLY A 39 -4.94 2.76 -6.13
CA GLY A 39 -4.08 3.19 -7.21
C GLY A 39 -4.37 4.64 -7.54
N LEU A 40 -3.34 5.46 -7.69
CA LEU A 40 -3.49 6.87 -8.07
C LEU A 40 -3.71 7.04 -9.57
N ALA A 41 -3.15 6.16 -10.38
CA ALA A 41 -3.26 6.18 -11.83
C ALA A 41 -3.30 4.74 -12.36
N LEU A 42 -4.40 4.05 -12.07
CA LEU A 42 -4.62 2.69 -12.55
C LEU A 42 -4.80 2.69 -14.07
N VAL A 43 -3.97 1.88 -14.74
CA VAL A 43 -4.04 1.68 -16.20
C VAL A 43 -4.33 0.21 -16.49
N HIS A 44 -5.30 -0.04 -17.37
CA HIS A 44 -5.68 -1.37 -17.83
C HIS A 44 -5.11 -1.66 -19.23
N ASP A 45 -3.77 -1.70 -19.35
CA ASP A 45 -3.06 -1.92 -20.63
C ASP A 45 -2.57 -3.38 -20.81
N GLY A 46 -2.92 -4.27 -19.88
CA GLY A 46 -2.53 -5.68 -19.90
C GLY A 46 -1.11 -5.98 -19.43
N ARG A 47 -0.30 -4.97 -19.05
CA ARG A 47 1.09 -5.20 -18.57
C ARG A 47 1.16 -5.85 -17.19
N ASN A 48 0.15 -5.61 -16.36
CA ASN A 48 0.01 -6.18 -15.02
C ASN A 48 -1.22 -7.08 -14.98
N PRO A 49 -1.15 -8.31 -15.55
CA PRO A 49 -2.29 -9.20 -15.59
C PRO A 49 -2.66 -9.72 -14.20
N GLY A 50 -3.95 -9.90 -13.98
CA GLY A 50 -4.49 -10.52 -12.77
C GLY A 50 -4.59 -9.57 -11.57
N PRO A 51 -4.82 -10.11 -10.37
CA PRO A 51 -5.25 -9.33 -9.22
C PRO A 51 -4.11 -8.64 -8.46
N MET A 52 -2.93 -9.24 -8.43
CA MET A 52 -1.79 -8.76 -7.66
C MET A 52 -0.50 -9.31 -8.26
N SER A 53 0.61 -8.58 -8.08
CA SER A 53 1.95 -9.00 -8.50
C SER A 53 2.32 -10.35 -7.88
N PRO A 54 2.73 -11.35 -8.70
CA PRO A 54 3.22 -12.63 -8.20
C PRO A 54 4.39 -12.48 -7.22
N ILE A 55 5.29 -11.53 -7.48
CA ILE A 55 6.45 -11.24 -6.61
C ILE A 55 6.00 -10.81 -5.20
N ALA A 56 4.95 -9.98 -5.11
CA ALA A 56 4.43 -9.57 -3.80
C ALA A 56 3.67 -10.71 -3.11
N ILE A 57 2.94 -11.54 -3.85
CA ILE A 57 2.26 -12.72 -3.31
C ILE A 57 3.29 -13.70 -2.75
N GLU A 58 4.33 -14.03 -3.52
CA GLU A 58 5.40 -14.93 -3.10
C GLU A 58 6.09 -14.43 -1.83
N ALA A 59 6.38 -13.13 -1.75
CA ALA A 59 6.99 -12.54 -0.56
C ALA A 59 6.10 -12.61 0.69
N LEU A 60 4.78 -12.41 0.55
CA LEU A 60 3.83 -12.57 1.65
C LEU A 60 3.70 -14.04 2.07
N ASN A 61 3.61 -14.96 1.10
CA ASN A 61 3.54 -16.39 1.35
C ASN A 61 4.80 -16.90 2.07
N ALA A 62 5.98 -16.40 1.69
CA ALA A 62 7.25 -16.76 2.31
C ALA A 62 7.32 -16.41 3.81
N ILE A 63 6.53 -15.44 4.26
CA ILE A 63 6.41 -15.07 5.69
C ILE A 63 5.11 -15.56 6.33
N GLY A 64 4.43 -16.52 5.70
CA GLY A 64 3.24 -17.17 6.23
C GLY A 64 1.95 -16.35 6.14
N ILE A 65 1.93 -15.27 5.36
CA ILE A 65 0.73 -14.44 5.16
C ILE A 65 0.04 -14.91 3.89
N THR A 66 -1.14 -15.52 4.05
CA THR A 66 -2.06 -15.88 2.97
C THR A 66 -3.40 -15.18 3.19
N SER A 67 -4.10 -14.80 2.11
CA SER A 67 -5.42 -14.18 2.22
C SER A 67 -6.20 -14.26 0.92
N VAL A 68 -7.50 -14.55 1.01
CA VAL A 68 -8.44 -14.40 -0.13
C VAL A 68 -8.43 -12.98 -0.69
N ALA A 69 -8.03 -11.99 0.11
CA ALA A 69 -7.89 -10.63 -0.34
C ALA A 69 -6.86 -10.49 -1.47
N MET A 70 -5.89 -11.40 -1.63
CA MET A 70 -4.93 -11.42 -2.74
C MET A 70 -5.61 -11.55 -4.12
N GLU A 71 -6.84 -12.07 -4.18
CA GLU A 71 -7.62 -12.25 -5.41
C GLU A 71 -8.33 -10.97 -5.86
N ARG A 72 -8.30 -9.91 -5.05
CA ARG A 72 -8.89 -8.61 -5.41
C ARG A 72 -8.05 -7.92 -6.49
N PHE A 73 -8.71 -7.57 -7.60
CA PHE A 73 -8.11 -6.75 -8.66
C PHE A 73 -7.72 -5.33 -8.19
N PRO A 74 -6.74 -4.69 -8.85
CA PRO A 74 -6.37 -3.32 -8.57
C PRO A 74 -7.57 -2.37 -8.62
N LEU A 75 -7.62 -1.40 -7.70
CA LEU A 75 -8.70 -0.41 -7.62
C LEU A 75 -8.13 1.00 -7.68
N GLN A 76 -8.72 1.83 -8.54
CA GLN A 76 -8.46 3.27 -8.59
C GLN A 76 -8.96 3.94 -7.31
N VAL A 77 -8.21 4.92 -6.80
CA VAL A 77 -8.64 5.71 -5.64
C VAL A 77 -9.82 6.61 -6.03
N ALA A 78 -10.78 6.74 -5.11
CA ALA A 78 -11.89 7.70 -5.24
C ALA A 78 -11.90 8.67 -4.05
N GLU A 79 -12.62 9.78 -4.18
CA GLU A 79 -12.76 10.78 -3.11
C GLU A 79 -13.20 10.16 -1.78
N GLN A 80 -14.13 9.19 -1.83
CA GLN A 80 -14.63 8.52 -0.62
C GLN A 80 -13.55 7.69 0.09
N ASP A 81 -12.51 7.24 -0.62
CA ASP A 81 -11.40 6.52 -0.01
C ASP A 81 -10.55 7.44 0.88
N PHE A 82 -10.36 8.70 0.48
CA PHE A 82 -9.67 9.68 1.32
C PHE A 82 -10.52 10.09 2.52
N GLN A 83 -11.81 10.37 2.31
CA GLN A 83 -12.75 10.78 3.36
C GLN A 83 -12.91 9.75 4.47
N ARG A 84 -12.87 8.46 4.14
CA ARG A 84 -13.03 7.38 5.14
C ARG A 84 -11.74 7.06 5.88
N ALA A 85 -10.58 7.44 5.36
CA ALA A 85 -9.29 7.08 5.91
C ALA A 85 -8.91 8.00 7.08
N ASP A 86 -8.61 7.41 8.25
CA ASP A 86 -8.04 8.15 9.38
C ASP A 86 -6.57 8.52 9.13
N ARG A 87 -5.89 7.75 8.29
CA ARG A 87 -4.51 8.02 7.86
C ARG A 87 -4.30 7.60 6.41
N ILE A 88 -3.52 8.37 5.66
CA ILE A 88 -3.24 8.12 4.24
C ILE A 88 -1.73 8.13 4.04
N ILE A 89 -1.20 7.09 3.40
CA ILE A 89 0.23 6.92 3.12
C ILE A 89 0.43 6.65 1.63
N ALA A 90 1.20 7.49 0.95
CA ALA A 90 1.71 7.22 -0.39
C ALA A 90 3.15 6.68 -0.34
N LEU A 91 3.43 5.65 -1.13
CA LEU A 91 4.64 4.84 -0.98
C LEU A 91 5.95 5.55 -1.38
N HIS A 92 5.87 6.59 -2.22
CA HIS A 92 7.01 7.33 -2.75
C HIS A 92 6.60 8.77 -3.10
N GLU A 93 7.20 9.77 -2.47
CA GLU A 93 6.79 11.18 -2.67
C GLU A 93 6.90 11.63 -4.13
N ASP A 94 8.08 11.56 -4.73
CA ASP A 94 8.32 12.11 -6.08
C ASP A 94 7.46 11.44 -7.16
N GLU A 95 7.07 10.18 -6.93
CA GLU A 95 6.23 9.43 -7.88
C GLU A 95 4.75 9.76 -7.70
N HIS A 96 4.27 9.87 -6.46
CA HIS A 96 2.83 9.90 -6.18
C HIS A 96 2.28 11.31 -5.98
N LYS A 97 3.11 12.24 -5.47
CA LYS A 97 2.71 13.62 -5.24
C LYS A 97 2.22 14.33 -6.51
N PRO A 98 2.82 14.14 -7.70
CA PRO A 98 2.29 14.73 -8.94
C PRO A 98 0.86 14.28 -9.27
N TYR A 99 0.52 13.00 -9.05
CA TYR A 99 -0.84 12.50 -9.27
C TYR A 99 -1.83 13.11 -8.28
N LEU A 100 -1.45 13.20 -7.00
CA LEU A 100 -2.27 13.86 -5.99
C LEU A 100 -2.46 15.33 -6.30
N GLN A 101 -1.44 16.04 -6.76
CA GLN A 101 -1.54 17.46 -7.15
C GLN A 101 -2.50 17.66 -8.32
N ALA A 102 -2.43 16.79 -9.32
CA ALA A 102 -3.26 16.91 -10.51
C ALA A 102 -4.73 16.54 -10.25
N HIS A 103 -4.99 15.54 -9.40
CA HIS A 103 -6.31 14.91 -9.31
C HIS A 103 -7.00 15.04 -7.94
N TYR A 104 -6.24 15.17 -6.86
CA TYR A 104 -6.75 15.20 -5.48
C TYR A 104 -6.05 16.29 -4.62
N PRO A 105 -5.94 17.55 -5.10
CA PRO A 105 -5.09 18.56 -4.47
C PRO A 105 -5.50 18.91 -3.03
N ALA A 106 -6.79 18.76 -2.69
CA ALA A 106 -7.31 18.99 -1.34
C ALA A 106 -6.65 18.09 -0.28
N TRP A 107 -6.16 16.90 -0.70
CA TRP A 107 -5.62 15.87 0.18
C TRP A 107 -4.12 15.93 0.37
N LEU A 108 -3.40 16.77 -0.38
CA LEU A 108 -1.93 16.78 -0.41
C LEU A 108 -1.27 16.92 0.96
N GLN A 109 -1.87 17.72 1.85
CA GLN A 109 -1.34 17.98 3.19
C GLN A 109 -1.73 16.91 4.21
N GLN A 110 -2.64 16.01 3.86
CA GLN A 110 -3.08 14.91 4.73
C GLN A 110 -2.44 13.56 4.34
N VAL A 111 -1.65 13.53 3.26
CA VAL A 111 -0.92 12.34 2.83
C VAL A 111 0.48 12.35 3.43
N ASP A 112 0.78 11.33 4.22
CA ASP A 112 2.14 10.99 4.59
C ASP A 112 2.84 10.32 3.40
N TYR A 113 4.11 10.63 3.17
CA TYR A 113 4.89 10.02 2.10
C TYR A 113 6.00 9.15 2.68
N TRP A 114 6.12 7.93 2.15
CA TRP A 114 7.32 7.12 2.32
C TRP A 114 8.28 7.37 1.15
N HIS A 115 9.48 6.79 1.25
CA HIS A 115 10.53 6.90 0.23
C HIS A 115 10.84 5.54 -0.42
N VAL A 116 9.81 4.72 -0.66
CA VAL A 116 9.93 3.39 -1.29
C VAL A 116 9.74 3.50 -2.81
N ARG A 117 10.86 3.62 -3.53
CA ARG A 117 10.90 3.59 -5.01
C ARG A 117 10.31 2.30 -5.57
N ASP A 118 9.69 2.39 -6.76
CA ASP A 118 9.29 1.19 -7.50
C ASP A 118 10.50 0.40 -7.99
N GLY A 119 10.30 -0.90 -8.21
CA GLY A 119 11.31 -1.76 -8.79
C GLY A 119 11.06 -3.24 -8.52
N VAL A 120 11.71 -4.07 -9.31
CA VAL A 120 11.81 -5.51 -9.01
C VAL A 120 12.86 -5.69 -7.91
N PRO A 121 12.65 -6.56 -6.92
CA PRO A 121 13.65 -6.85 -5.90
C PRO A 121 15.00 -7.28 -6.50
N THR A 122 16.07 -6.68 -6.01
CA THR A 122 17.47 -7.03 -6.33
C THR A 122 18.28 -7.11 -5.04
N PRO A 123 19.52 -7.64 -5.08
CA PRO A 123 20.41 -7.60 -3.91
C PRO A 123 20.74 -6.17 -3.44
N ALA A 124 20.76 -5.19 -4.34
CA ALA A 124 21.10 -3.81 -4.02
C ALA A 124 19.90 -3.00 -3.47
N TYR A 125 18.68 -3.38 -3.85
CA TYR A 125 17.46 -2.69 -3.44
C TYR A 125 16.25 -3.61 -3.56
N ASN A 126 15.43 -3.67 -2.50
CA ASN A 126 14.21 -4.46 -2.48
C ASN A 126 13.06 -3.63 -1.88
N PRO A 127 12.08 -3.17 -2.68
CA PRO A 127 10.99 -2.36 -2.16
C PRO A 127 10.11 -3.11 -1.17
N LEU A 128 10.00 -4.44 -1.26
CA LEU A 128 9.23 -5.24 -0.30
C LEU A 128 9.90 -5.27 1.08
N HIS A 129 11.23 -5.24 1.11
CA HIS A 129 11.97 -5.15 2.36
C HIS A 129 11.79 -3.77 3.01
N GLU A 130 11.91 -2.69 2.24
CA GLU A 130 11.68 -1.32 2.71
C GLU A 130 10.24 -1.13 3.22
N ILE A 131 9.24 -1.63 2.47
CA ILE A 131 7.84 -1.59 2.90
C ILE A 131 7.66 -2.40 4.19
N SER A 132 8.29 -3.57 4.31
CA SER A 132 8.20 -4.37 5.52
C SER A 132 8.75 -3.64 6.74
N GLY A 133 9.89 -2.97 6.59
CA GLY A 133 10.47 -2.12 7.64
C GLY A 133 9.53 -0.96 8.02
N ALA A 134 9.04 -0.23 7.03
CA ALA A 134 8.15 0.92 7.23
C ALA A 134 6.81 0.53 7.88
N VAL A 135 6.20 -0.59 7.46
CA VAL A 135 4.98 -1.13 8.09
C VAL A 135 5.25 -1.51 9.55
N ARG A 136 6.36 -2.19 9.85
CA ARG A 136 6.69 -2.56 11.24
C ARG A 136 6.95 -1.34 12.12
N ALA A 137 7.63 -0.33 11.58
CA ALA A 137 7.82 0.94 12.27
C ALA A 137 6.47 1.62 12.53
N LEU A 138 5.58 1.71 11.54
CA LEU A 138 4.23 2.26 11.71
C LEU A 138 3.46 1.50 12.79
N MET A 139 3.46 0.16 12.75
CA MET A 139 2.80 -0.68 13.75
C MET A 139 3.29 -0.40 15.17
N ALA A 140 4.58 -0.12 15.36
CA ALA A 140 5.10 0.24 16.68
C ALA A 140 4.50 1.55 17.21
N HIS A 141 4.31 2.55 16.36
CA HIS A 141 3.70 3.84 16.73
C HIS A 141 2.19 3.74 16.99
N LEU A 142 1.50 2.76 16.41
CA LEU A 142 0.05 2.58 16.61
C LEU A 142 -0.29 1.77 17.88
N ARG A 143 0.72 1.19 18.54
CA ARG A 143 0.56 0.41 19.79
C ARG A 143 0.79 1.24 21.04
N THR A 144 1.41 2.40 20.91
CA THR A 144 1.62 3.39 21.98
C THR A 144 0.41 4.31 22.09
#